data_AF-A0A523GFC3-F1
#
_entry.id   AF-A0A523GFC3-F1
#
_cell.length_a   1.000
_cell.length_b   1.000
_cell.length_c   1.000
_cell.angle_alpha   90.00
_cell.angle_beta   90.00
_cell.angle_gamma   90.00
#
_symmetry.space_group_name_H-M   'P 1'
#
loop_
_entity.id
_entity.type
_entity.pdbx_description
1 polymer ?
#
loop_
_entity_poly.entity_id
_entity_poly.type
_entity_poly.pdbx_seq_one_letter_code
_entity_poly.pdbx_strand_id
1 'polypeptide(L)'
;TSEAPSDSEIVEIMGYQFAWKLRYPGGDDKLGSYDYRLTMAINPMGVDFTDQNSLDDFSPGQMYLPKGKPIKFQIRARDVLHSVYSPHFRLKMDAVPGMPTSFWFTATKTTEEMRLETGNPEFNYEIACAEICGQGHFSMRLIVVVLEPDQYKKWKSEQQSIIQREPDLMRFVPDNLKELALIKSGLEKSPKANENINSVNEVSASM
;
A
#
# COMPACT_ATOMS: atom_id res chain seq x y z
N THR A 1 -21.07 10.82 4.70
CA THR A 1 -19.81 11.37 5.24
C THR A 1 -19.34 12.47 4.29
N SER A 2 -18.59 13.45 4.78
CA SER A 2 -17.99 14.47 3.91
C SER A 2 -16.93 13.85 3.01
N GLU A 3 -16.65 14.49 1.88
CA GLU A 3 -15.54 14.08 1.01
C GLU A 3 -14.22 14.13 1.78
N ALA A 4 -13.31 13.22 1.44
CA ALA A 4 -11.98 13.19 2.04
C ALA A 4 -11.16 14.40 1.55
N PRO A 5 -10.29 14.99 2.39
CA PRO A 5 -9.36 16.02 1.95
C PRO A 5 -8.55 15.58 0.71
N SER A 6 -8.30 16.50 -0.21
CA SER A 6 -7.62 16.18 -1.48
C SER A 6 -6.17 15.73 -1.31
N ASP A 7 -5.54 16.09 -0.19
CA ASP A 7 -4.19 15.70 0.20
C ASP A 7 -4.14 14.38 1.00
N SER A 8 -5.26 13.64 1.08
CA SER A 8 -5.32 12.40 1.85
C SER A 8 -4.36 11.34 1.31
N GLU A 9 -3.68 10.64 2.22
CA GLU A 9 -3.00 9.38 1.89
C GLU A 9 -4.03 8.31 1.55
N ILE A 10 -3.94 7.72 0.37
CA ILE A 10 -4.88 6.67 -0.06
C ILE A 10 -4.33 5.31 0.33
N VAL A 11 -5.17 4.49 0.99
CA VAL A 11 -4.87 3.09 1.25
C VAL A 11 -6.06 2.25 0.84
N GLU A 12 -5.87 1.30 -0.06
CA GLU A 12 -6.86 0.28 -0.36
C GLU A 12 -6.71 -0.90 0.60
N ILE A 13 -7.83 -1.36 1.15
CA ILE A 13 -7.93 -2.50 2.05
C ILE A 13 -8.92 -3.49 1.44
N MET A 14 -8.42 -4.68 1.10
CA MET A 14 -9.25 -5.80 0.64
C MET A 14 -9.37 -6.87 1.71
N GLY A 15 -10.59 -7.14 2.17
CA GLY A 15 -10.90 -8.30 3.01
C GLY A 15 -11.03 -9.58 2.19
N TYR A 16 -10.45 -10.66 2.69
CA TYR A 16 -10.66 -12.01 2.18
C TYR A 16 -10.53 -13.02 3.33
N GLN A 17 -11.07 -14.22 3.19
CA GLN A 17 -10.93 -15.27 4.21
C GLN A 17 -9.47 -15.75 4.28
N PHE A 18 -8.72 -15.56 5.36
CA PHE A 18 -8.99 -14.78 6.59
C PHE A 18 -7.86 -13.78 6.86
N ALA A 19 -7.71 -12.77 6.01
CA ALA A 19 -6.69 -11.76 6.11
C ALA A 19 -7.06 -10.48 5.34
N TRP A 20 -6.26 -9.45 5.55
CA TRP A 20 -6.37 -8.18 4.85
C TRP A 20 -5.20 -8.03 3.87
N LYS A 21 -5.50 -7.66 2.62
CA LYS A 21 -4.48 -7.23 1.67
C LYS A 21 -4.54 -5.72 1.52
N LEU A 22 -3.36 -5.13 1.35
CA LEU A 22 -3.18 -3.70 1.24
C LEU A 22 -2.68 -3.34 -0.15
N ARG A 23 -3.10 -2.19 -0.66
CA ARG A 23 -2.52 -1.57 -1.83
C ARG A 23 -2.44 -0.07 -1.64
N TYR A 24 -1.28 0.48 -2.00
CA TYR A 24 -0.96 1.90 -1.90
C TYR A 24 -0.56 2.43 -3.27
N PRO A 25 -0.88 3.70 -3.57
CA PRO A 25 -0.33 4.34 -4.75
C PRO A 25 1.17 4.55 -4.60
N GLY A 26 1.89 4.54 -5.72
CA GLY A 26 3.31 4.78 -5.77
C GLY A 26 3.67 6.26 -5.66
N GLY A 27 4.60 6.70 -6.51
CA GLY A 27 5.11 8.07 -6.52
C GLY A 27 4.14 9.07 -7.16
N ASP A 28 3.13 8.60 -7.89
CA ASP A 28 2.11 9.45 -8.50
C ASP A 28 0.91 9.76 -7.58
N ASP A 29 0.88 9.17 -6.38
CA ASP A 29 -0.17 9.27 -5.38
C ASP A 29 -1.58 8.90 -5.91
N LYS A 30 -1.68 8.11 -7.00
CA LYS A 30 -2.93 7.64 -7.59
C LYS A 30 -2.99 6.12 -7.60
N LEU A 31 -4.06 5.57 -7.03
CA LEU A 31 -4.31 4.14 -7.15
C LEU A 31 -4.84 3.83 -8.55
N GLY A 32 -4.33 2.77 -9.16
CA GLY A 32 -4.89 2.25 -10.40
C GLY A 32 -6.17 1.43 -10.22
N SER A 33 -6.87 1.22 -11.33
CA SER A 33 -8.08 0.39 -11.39
C SER A 33 -7.83 -1.06 -10.97
N TYR A 34 -8.93 -1.76 -10.72
CA TYR A 34 -8.94 -3.19 -10.43
C TYR A 34 -10.13 -3.84 -11.13
N ASP A 35 -10.03 -5.15 -11.34
CA ASP A 35 -11.10 -6.00 -11.84
C ASP A 35 -11.03 -7.36 -11.15
N TYR A 36 -12.15 -7.79 -10.55
CA TYR A 36 -12.22 -9.06 -9.84
C TYR A 36 -11.88 -10.26 -10.75
N ARG A 37 -12.11 -10.16 -12.05
CA ARG A 37 -11.81 -11.18 -13.06
C ARG A 37 -10.30 -11.39 -13.27
N LEU A 38 -9.48 -10.41 -12.88
CA LEU A 38 -8.01 -10.48 -12.94
C LEU A 38 -7.40 -11.13 -11.70
N THR A 39 -8.23 -11.55 -10.73
CA THR A 39 -7.76 -12.16 -9.48
C THR A 39 -7.12 -13.53 -9.75
N MET A 40 -5.84 -13.67 -9.43
CA MET A 40 -5.09 -14.92 -9.57
C MET A 40 -3.94 -14.99 -8.56
N ALA A 41 -3.20 -16.10 -8.53
CA ALA A 41 -2.14 -16.33 -7.54
C ALA A 41 -1.11 -15.19 -7.45
N ILE A 42 -0.62 -14.70 -8.61
CA ILE A 42 0.34 -13.60 -8.70
C ILE A 42 -0.31 -12.20 -8.71
N ASN A 43 -1.64 -12.11 -8.82
CA ASN A 43 -2.40 -10.86 -8.75
C ASN A 43 -3.63 -11.03 -7.84
N PRO A 44 -3.42 -11.22 -6.52
CA PRO A 44 -4.50 -11.57 -5.60
C PRO A 44 -5.49 -10.42 -5.39
N MET A 45 -5.07 -9.19 -5.70
CA MET A 45 -5.87 -7.96 -5.59
C MET A 45 -6.65 -7.66 -6.87
N GLY A 46 -6.41 -8.37 -7.98
CA GLY A 46 -7.05 -8.11 -9.26
C GLY A 46 -6.68 -6.75 -9.85
N VAL A 47 -5.44 -6.28 -9.64
CA VAL A 47 -4.95 -5.00 -10.18
C VAL A 47 -5.00 -5.03 -11.71
N ASP A 48 -5.50 -3.96 -12.31
CA ASP A 48 -5.59 -3.81 -13.76
C ASP A 48 -4.38 -3.01 -14.27
N PHE A 49 -3.44 -3.71 -14.89
CA PHE A 49 -2.20 -3.13 -15.42
C PHE A 49 -2.36 -2.46 -16.79
N THR A 50 -3.60 -2.35 -17.30
CA THR A 50 -3.92 -1.49 -18.44
C THR A 50 -4.13 -0.02 -18.02
N ASP A 51 -4.36 0.22 -16.73
CA ASP A 51 -4.33 1.56 -16.13
C ASP A 51 -2.89 1.94 -15.75
N GLN A 52 -2.40 3.05 -16.31
CA GLN A 52 -1.06 3.57 -16.05
C GLN A 52 -0.80 3.94 -14.58
N ASN A 53 -1.85 4.19 -13.78
CA ASN A 53 -1.71 4.47 -12.34
C ASN A 53 -1.41 3.18 -11.55
N SER A 54 -1.71 1.99 -12.09
CA SER A 54 -1.41 0.71 -11.44
C SER A 54 0.09 0.33 -11.46
N LEU A 55 0.90 1.01 -12.27
CA LEU A 55 2.25 0.55 -12.61
C LEU A 55 3.29 0.78 -11.50
N ASP A 56 3.03 1.70 -10.58
CA ASP A 56 3.83 1.98 -9.38
C ASP A 56 3.11 1.62 -8.07
N ASP A 57 1.90 1.07 -8.13
CA ASP A 57 1.20 0.56 -6.95
C ASP A 57 2.05 -0.48 -6.23
N PHE A 58 2.04 -0.45 -4.89
CA PHE A 58 2.74 -1.41 -4.05
C PHE A 58 1.85 -2.02 -2.97
N SER A 59 2.24 -3.19 -2.47
CA SER A 59 1.44 -4.00 -1.53
C SER A 59 2.29 -4.44 -0.34
N PRO A 60 2.30 -3.70 0.79
CA PRO A 60 3.06 -4.08 1.96
C PRO A 60 2.33 -5.15 2.80
N GLY A 61 3.07 -5.86 3.65
CA GLY A 61 2.51 -6.87 4.56
C GLY A 61 1.90 -6.31 5.85
N GLN A 62 2.25 -5.07 6.21
CA GLN A 62 1.69 -4.33 7.33
C GLN A 62 1.24 -2.96 6.83
N MET A 63 0.30 -2.34 7.54
CA MET A 63 -0.16 -1.00 7.23
C MET A 63 0.73 0.03 7.91
N TYR A 64 1.26 0.97 7.14
CA TYR A 64 1.96 2.13 7.68
C TYR A 64 1.16 3.38 7.36
N LEU A 65 1.06 4.30 8.32
CA LEU A 65 0.29 5.53 8.20
C LEU A 65 1.12 6.72 8.70
N PRO A 66 1.05 7.89 8.03
CA PRO A 66 1.65 9.12 8.51
C PRO A 66 0.78 9.76 9.60
N LYS A 67 1.38 10.12 10.75
CA LYS A 67 0.73 10.94 11.76
C LYS A 67 0.36 12.32 11.20
N GLY A 68 -0.82 12.83 11.56
CA GLY A 68 -1.27 14.19 11.26
C GLY A 68 -1.75 14.43 9.83
N LYS A 69 -1.58 13.48 8.90
CA LYS A 69 -2.11 13.58 7.54
C LYS A 69 -3.46 12.88 7.44
N PRO A 70 -4.46 13.44 6.73
CA PRO A 70 -5.69 12.73 6.41
C PRO A 70 -5.38 11.42 5.66
N ILE A 71 -6.10 10.36 6.00
CA ILE A 71 -5.98 9.04 5.40
C ILE A 71 -7.34 8.66 4.86
N LYS A 72 -7.42 8.31 3.58
CA LYS A 72 -8.61 7.80 2.91
C LYS A 72 -8.48 6.30 2.71
N PHE A 73 -9.31 5.52 3.41
CA PHE A 73 -9.43 4.10 3.15
C PHE A 73 -10.43 3.84 2.02
N GLN A 74 -9.98 3.09 1.03
CA GLN A 74 -10.84 2.48 0.01
C GLN A 74 -10.99 1.01 0.36
N ILE A 75 -12.20 0.58 0.67
CA ILE A 75 -12.44 -0.71 1.31
C ILE A 75 -13.28 -1.56 0.37
N ARG A 76 -12.86 -2.80 0.20
CA ARG A 76 -13.59 -3.82 -0.55
C ARG A 76 -13.39 -5.19 0.04
N ALA A 77 -14.20 -6.14 -0.41
CA ALA A 77 -14.03 -7.55 -0.07
C ALA A 77 -14.03 -8.40 -1.34
N ARG A 78 -13.29 -9.50 -1.28
CA ARG A 78 -13.16 -10.45 -2.39
C ARG A 78 -14.22 -11.56 -2.33
N ASP A 79 -14.57 -12.01 -1.14
CA ASP A 79 -15.37 -13.22 -0.93
C ASP A 79 -16.67 -12.93 -0.17
N VAL A 80 -16.62 -12.82 1.16
CA VAL A 80 -17.76 -12.63 2.04
C VAL A 80 -17.74 -11.23 2.67
N LEU A 81 -18.76 -10.92 3.47
CA LEU A 81 -18.75 -9.72 4.29
C LEU A 81 -17.63 -9.79 5.33
N HIS A 82 -16.88 -8.69 5.42
CA HIS A 82 -15.95 -8.42 6.53
C HIS A 82 -16.25 -7.03 7.09
N SER A 83 -15.56 -6.62 8.15
CA SER A 83 -15.66 -5.23 8.64
C SER A 83 -14.31 -4.75 9.13
N VAL A 84 -13.82 -3.68 8.51
CA VAL A 84 -12.56 -3.02 8.87
C VAL A 84 -12.80 -2.27 10.17
N TYR A 85 -12.21 -2.76 11.27
CA TYR A 85 -12.40 -2.20 12.60
C TYR A 85 -11.06 -1.86 13.26
N SER A 86 -10.92 -0.62 13.72
CA SER A 86 -9.78 -0.20 14.53
C SER A 86 -10.26 0.62 15.74
N PRO A 87 -10.24 0.06 16.95
CA PRO A 87 -10.83 0.68 18.13
C PRO A 87 -10.15 1.99 18.53
N HIS A 88 -8.82 2.05 18.42
CA HIS A 88 -8.03 3.22 18.83
C HIS A 88 -8.26 4.43 17.93
N PHE A 89 -8.68 4.21 16.69
CA PHE A 89 -9.09 5.27 15.77
C PHE A 89 -10.61 5.47 15.75
N ARG A 90 -11.38 4.66 16.52
CA ARG A 90 -12.85 4.64 16.53
C ARG A 90 -13.46 4.43 15.14
N LEU A 91 -12.83 3.55 14.37
CA LEU A 91 -13.20 3.27 12.98
C LEU A 91 -13.93 1.95 12.89
N LYS A 92 -15.06 1.93 12.19
CA LYS A 92 -15.71 0.70 11.71
C LYS A 92 -16.34 0.98 10.34
N MET A 93 -16.01 0.17 9.35
CA MET A 93 -16.67 0.21 8.05
C MET A 93 -16.69 -1.18 7.43
N ASP A 94 -17.85 -1.58 6.90
CA ASP A 94 -18.03 -2.91 6.35
C ASP A 94 -17.35 -3.02 4.98
N ALA A 95 -16.67 -4.13 4.75
CA ALA A 95 -16.09 -4.49 3.48
C ALA A 95 -17.06 -5.43 2.77
N VAL A 96 -17.76 -4.89 1.77
CA VAL A 96 -18.87 -5.56 1.11
C VAL A 96 -18.46 -6.02 -0.28
N PRO A 97 -18.58 -7.33 -0.61
CA PRO A 97 -18.32 -7.82 -1.95
C PRO A 97 -19.22 -7.10 -2.97
N GLY A 98 -18.60 -6.54 -4.02
CA GLY A 98 -19.32 -5.81 -5.07
C GLY A 98 -19.80 -4.40 -4.72
N MET A 99 -19.61 -3.93 -3.49
CA MET A 99 -19.97 -2.57 -3.06
C MET A 99 -18.81 -1.93 -2.30
N PRO A 100 -17.86 -1.29 -3.01
CA PRO A 100 -16.75 -0.61 -2.37
C PRO A 100 -17.24 0.48 -1.41
N THR A 101 -16.69 0.49 -0.21
CA THR A 101 -16.97 1.50 0.81
C THR A 101 -15.72 2.36 1.01
N SER A 102 -15.90 3.54 1.60
CA SER A 102 -14.77 4.39 1.95
C SER A 102 -15.07 5.23 3.18
N PHE A 103 -14.00 5.59 3.89
CA PHE A 103 -14.05 6.62 4.91
C PHE A 103 -12.66 7.26 5.02
N TRP A 104 -12.59 8.38 5.74
CA TRP A 104 -11.33 9.04 6.02
C TRP A 104 -11.22 9.44 7.49
N PHE A 105 -9.99 9.55 7.96
CA PHE A 105 -9.65 9.94 9.33
C PHE A 105 -8.21 10.49 9.38
N THR A 106 -7.78 10.98 10.53
CA THR A 106 -6.39 11.39 10.77
C THR A 106 -5.84 10.66 11.97
N ALA A 107 -4.71 9.96 11.81
CA ALA A 107 -4.00 9.35 12.92
C ALA A 107 -3.25 10.43 13.71
N THR A 108 -3.55 10.58 15.00
CA THR A 108 -3.03 11.70 15.80
C THR A 108 -1.84 11.35 16.69
N LYS A 109 -1.60 10.07 16.94
CA LYS A 109 -0.50 9.55 17.77
C LYS A 109 0.25 8.46 17.04
N THR A 110 1.58 8.52 17.05
CA THR A 110 2.42 7.44 16.51
C THR A 110 2.26 6.16 17.32
N THR A 111 2.67 5.04 16.74
CA THR A 111 2.73 3.79 17.50
C THR A 111 3.68 3.91 18.69
N GLU A 112 4.77 4.66 18.55
CA GLU A 112 5.73 4.89 19.62
C GLU A 112 5.14 5.73 20.77
N GLU A 113 4.42 6.81 20.45
CA GLU A 113 3.71 7.61 21.45
C GLU A 113 2.69 6.77 22.23
N MET A 114 1.97 5.87 21.54
CA MET A 114 1.03 4.96 22.20
C MET A 114 1.72 3.92 23.09
N ARG A 115 2.89 3.41 22.70
CA ARG A 115 3.68 2.49 23.56
C ARG A 115 4.06 3.17 24.87
N LEU A 116 4.50 4.43 24.79
CA LEU A 116 4.83 5.24 25.96
C LEU A 116 3.60 5.52 26.83
N GLU A 117 2.49 5.93 26.23
CA GLU A 117 1.24 6.27 26.94
C GLU A 117 0.61 5.05 27.63
N THR A 118 0.62 3.90 26.96
CA THR A 118 0.04 2.66 27.51
C THR A 118 1.01 1.92 28.43
N GLY A 119 2.29 2.28 28.43
CA GLY A 119 3.35 1.53 29.13
C GLY A 119 3.58 0.13 28.55
N ASN A 120 3.12 -0.14 27.32
CA ASN A 120 3.23 -1.43 26.66
C ASN A 120 4.18 -1.32 25.45
N PRO A 121 5.43 -1.80 25.53
CA PRO A 121 6.37 -1.73 24.41
C PRO A 121 5.94 -2.56 23.20
N GLU A 122 5.10 -3.58 23.40
CA GLU A 122 4.57 -4.43 22.32
C GLU A 122 3.31 -3.87 21.68
N PHE A 123 2.87 -2.67 22.09
CA PHE A 123 1.70 -2.03 21.51
C PHE A 123 1.90 -1.82 20.00
N ASN A 124 0.91 -2.25 19.23
CA ASN A 124 0.69 -1.87 17.86
C ASN A 124 -0.79 -1.52 17.70
N TYR A 125 -1.10 -0.58 16.83
CA TYR A 125 -2.47 -0.46 16.36
C TYR A 125 -2.81 -1.70 15.54
N GLU A 126 -4.09 -2.04 15.48
CA GLU A 126 -4.56 -3.15 14.65
C GLU A 126 -5.83 -2.75 13.91
N ILE A 127 -6.00 -3.40 12.76
CA ILE A 127 -7.30 -3.59 12.11
C ILE A 127 -7.70 -5.04 12.36
N ALA A 128 -8.85 -5.22 13.00
CA ALA A 128 -9.48 -6.53 13.19
C ALA A 128 -10.73 -6.66 12.30
N CYS A 129 -11.13 -7.89 12.01
CA CYS A 129 -12.44 -8.15 11.41
C CYS A 129 -13.54 -8.06 12.47
N ALA A 130 -14.57 -7.23 12.23
CA ALA A 130 -15.72 -7.05 13.11
C ALA A 130 -17.05 -7.57 12.53
N GLU A 131 -17.00 -8.42 11.51
CA GLU A 131 -18.16 -9.10 10.93
C GLU A 131 -17.85 -10.59 10.79
N ILE A 132 -18.79 -11.48 11.16
CA ILE A 132 -18.52 -12.93 11.18
C ILE A 132 -18.32 -13.42 9.75
N CYS A 133 -17.06 -13.68 9.39
CA CYS A 133 -16.66 -14.04 8.04
C CYS A 133 -16.27 -15.52 7.87
N GLY A 134 -16.40 -16.35 8.92
CA GLY A 134 -16.13 -17.79 8.91
C GLY A 134 -15.14 -18.24 10.00
N GLN A 135 -14.57 -19.44 9.85
CA GLN A 135 -13.79 -20.12 10.90
C GLN A 135 -12.56 -19.33 11.39
N GLY A 136 -11.87 -18.62 10.50
CA GLY A 136 -10.70 -17.81 10.85
C GLY A 136 -11.02 -16.37 11.27
N HIS A 137 -12.30 -16.04 11.53
CA HIS A 137 -12.73 -14.68 11.87
C HIS A 137 -11.93 -14.07 13.04
N PHE A 138 -11.73 -14.83 14.12
CA PHE A 138 -11.06 -14.35 15.33
C PHE A 138 -9.57 -14.00 15.12
N SER A 139 -8.92 -14.63 14.14
CA SER A 139 -7.50 -14.43 13.83
C SER A 139 -7.26 -13.39 12.74
N MET A 140 -8.32 -12.88 12.10
CA MET A 140 -8.21 -11.96 10.98
C MET A 140 -7.85 -10.54 11.45
N ARG A 141 -6.55 -10.32 11.61
CA ARG A 141 -5.97 -9.06 12.09
C ARG A 141 -4.84 -8.58 11.17
N LEU A 142 -4.61 -7.27 11.20
CA LEU A 142 -3.55 -6.60 10.46
C LEU A 142 -2.89 -5.57 11.38
N ILE A 143 -1.56 -5.61 11.44
CA ILE A 143 -0.77 -4.64 12.21
C ILE A 143 -0.77 -3.29 11.48
N VAL A 144 -1.00 -2.23 12.24
CA VAL A 144 -0.94 -0.84 11.80
C VAL A 144 0.15 -0.11 12.58
N VAL A 145 1.08 0.51 11.86
CA VAL A 145 2.18 1.30 12.40
C VAL A 145 2.01 2.76 11.98
N VAL A 146 1.76 3.64 12.94
CA VAL A 146 1.70 5.08 12.70
C VAL A 146 3.09 5.66 12.92
N LEU A 147 3.65 6.25 11.88
CA LEU A 147 5.00 6.83 11.85
C LEU A 147 4.95 8.35 11.92
N GLU A 148 6.05 8.97 12.35
CA GLU A 148 6.25 10.40 12.11
C GLU A 148 6.34 10.66 10.58
N PRO A 149 5.89 11.84 10.09
CA PRO A 149 5.79 12.10 8.65
C PRO A 149 7.05 11.83 7.83
N ASP A 150 8.23 12.16 8.35
CA ASP A 150 9.49 11.96 7.63
C ASP A 150 9.92 10.48 7.58
N GLN A 151 9.63 9.72 8.63
CA GLN A 151 9.82 8.28 8.65
C GLN A 151 8.88 7.59 7.65
N TYR A 152 7.62 8.05 7.57
CA TYR A 152 6.66 7.55 6.59
C TYR A 152 7.13 7.80 5.15
N LYS A 153 7.58 9.02 4.83
CA LYS A 153 8.11 9.35 3.50
C LYS A 153 9.27 8.44 3.12
N LYS A 154 10.22 8.24 4.05
CA LYS A 154 11.34 7.32 3.84
C LYS A 154 10.85 5.90 3.57
N TRP A 155 9.98 5.37 4.44
CA TRP A 155 9.41 4.03 4.28
C TRP A 155 8.70 3.85 2.93
N LYS A 156 7.90 4.83 2.50
CA LYS A 156 7.17 4.79 1.23
C LYS A 156 8.13 4.75 0.04
N SER A 157 9.21 5.53 0.08
CA SER A 157 10.23 5.58 -0.99
C SER A 157 11.04 4.30 -1.16
N GLU A 158 11.08 3.45 -0.12
CA GLU A 158 11.78 2.16 -0.14
C GLU A 158 10.88 1.02 -0.64
N GLN A 159 9.59 1.28 -0.90
CA GLN A 159 8.67 0.26 -1.36
C GLN A 159 8.90 -0.08 -2.83
N GLN A 160 8.83 -1.38 -3.11
CA GLN A 160 8.88 -1.90 -4.46
C GLN A 160 7.46 -2.07 -4.97
N SER A 161 7.23 -1.65 -6.21
CA SER A 161 5.95 -1.85 -6.90
C SER A 161 5.60 -3.34 -7.00
N ILE A 162 4.31 -3.64 -7.19
CA ILE A 162 3.83 -5.01 -7.39
C ILE A 162 4.51 -5.65 -8.61
N ILE A 163 4.71 -4.90 -9.70
CA ILE A 163 5.39 -5.37 -10.91
C ILE A 163 6.87 -5.68 -10.62
N GLN A 164 7.55 -4.85 -9.84
CA GLN A 164 8.95 -5.09 -9.49
C GLN A 164 9.13 -6.35 -8.64
N ARG A 165 8.19 -6.63 -7.73
CA ARG A 165 8.20 -7.84 -6.90
C ARG A 165 7.79 -9.09 -7.67
N GLU A 166 6.89 -8.96 -8.64
CA GLU A 166 6.38 -10.07 -9.47
C GLU A 166 6.53 -9.73 -10.96
N PRO A 167 7.74 -9.88 -11.55
CA PRO A 167 8.02 -9.47 -12.93
C PRO A 167 7.15 -10.14 -14.00
N ASP A 168 6.62 -11.33 -13.72
CA ASP A 168 5.69 -12.05 -14.60
C ASP A 168 4.41 -11.27 -14.89
N LEU A 169 4.06 -10.27 -14.05
CA LEU A 169 2.92 -9.39 -14.28
C LEU A 169 3.11 -8.46 -15.49
N MET A 170 4.35 -8.26 -15.96
CA MET A 170 4.62 -7.47 -17.18
C MET A 170 3.93 -8.02 -18.42
N ARG A 171 3.54 -9.30 -18.45
CA ARG A 171 2.76 -9.87 -19.56
C ARG A 171 1.34 -9.31 -19.67
N PHE A 172 0.83 -8.71 -18.59
CA PHE A 172 -0.49 -8.09 -18.55
C PHE A 172 -0.44 -6.58 -18.83
N VAL A 173 0.76 -6.01 -18.97
CA VAL A 173 0.97 -4.62 -19.37
C VAL A 173 0.90 -4.55 -20.91
N PRO A 174 0.01 -3.72 -21.49
CA PRO A 174 -0.04 -3.47 -22.93
C PRO A 174 1.30 -3.01 -23.50
N ASP A 175 1.61 -3.36 -24.75
CA ASP A 175 2.91 -3.01 -25.38
C ASP A 175 3.20 -1.51 -25.34
N ASN A 176 2.19 -0.67 -25.54
CA ASN A 176 2.31 0.80 -25.50
C ASN A 176 2.58 1.36 -24.09
N LEU A 177 2.44 0.55 -23.03
CA LEU A 177 2.71 0.94 -21.64
C LEU A 177 3.94 0.26 -21.05
N LYS A 178 4.62 -0.66 -21.77
CA LYS A 178 5.74 -1.43 -21.21
C LYS A 178 6.92 -0.56 -20.79
N GLU A 179 7.31 0.41 -21.61
CA GLU A 179 8.37 1.36 -21.27
C GLU A 179 7.99 2.18 -20.03
N LEU A 180 6.75 2.69 -19.99
CA LEU A 180 6.23 3.42 -18.83
C LEU A 180 6.22 2.54 -17.57
N ALA A 181 5.85 1.27 -17.70
CA ALA A 181 5.85 0.32 -16.60
C ALA A 181 7.26 0.07 -16.09
N LEU A 182 8.27 -0.06 -16.95
CA LEU A 182 9.67 -0.21 -16.53
C LEU A 182 10.15 1.01 -15.73
N ILE A 183 9.78 2.21 -16.15
CA ILE A 183 10.13 3.46 -15.46
C ILE A 183 9.40 3.57 -14.11
N LYS A 184 8.07 3.44 -14.10
CA LYS A 184 7.24 3.62 -12.89
C LYS A 184 7.47 2.52 -11.85
N SER A 185 7.71 1.28 -12.29
CA SER A 185 7.97 0.16 -11.38
C SER A 185 9.38 0.18 -10.76
N GLY A 186 10.30 1.01 -11.30
CA GLY A 186 11.70 1.04 -10.88
C GLY A 186 12.54 -0.13 -11.43
N LEU A 187 12.08 -0.82 -12.47
CA LEU A 187 12.81 -1.90 -13.15
C LEU A 187 13.89 -1.36 -14.11
N GLU A 188 13.74 -0.12 -14.61
CA GLU A 188 14.83 0.59 -15.30
C GLU A 188 15.57 1.54 -14.35
N LYS A 189 16.91 1.48 -14.37
CA LYS A 189 17.74 2.54 -13.77
C LYS A 189 17.62 3.77 -14.65
N SER A 190 17.21 4.90 -14.06
CA SER A 190 17.15 6.20 -14.74
C SER A 190 18.40 6.43 -15.60
N PRO A 191 18.28 6.87 -16.88
CA PRO A 191 19.42 7.14 -17.74
C PRO A 191 20.43 8.16 -17.16
N LYS A 192 20.04 8.94 -16.14
CA LYS A 192 20.91 9.90 -15.46
C LYS A 192 21.93 9.30 -14.47
N ALA A 193 21.88 7.99 -14.20
CA ALA A 193 22.84 7.35 -13.29
C ALA A 193 24.18 6.98 -13.97
N ASN A 194 24.26 7.01 -15.30
CA ASN A 194 25.43 6.52 -16.05
C ASN A 194 26.41 7.60 -16.52
N GLU A 195 26.17 8.89 -16.26
CA GLU A 195 27.07 9.97 -16.74
C GLU A 195 28.22 10.33 -15.77
N ASN A 196 28.24 9.84 -14.53
CA ASN A 196 29.19 10.30 -13.51
C ASN A 196 30.29 9.30 -13.10
N ILE A 197 30.53 8.23 -13.87
CA ILE A 197 31.55 7.21 -13.52
C ILE A 197 32.80 7.27 -14.41
N ASN A 198 32.78 8.01 -15.53
CA ASN A 198 33.88 7.98 -16.51
C ASN A 198 34.91 9.12 -16.42
N SER A 199 34.99 9.89 -15.34
CA SER A 199 35.93 11.03 -15.23
C SER A 199 37.03 10.90 -14.16
N VAL A 200 37.23 9.73 -13.52
CA VAL A 200 38.18 9.61 -12.38
C VAL A 200 39.31 8.59 -12.56
N ASN A 201 39.48 7.95 -13.72
CA ASN A 201 40.55 6.97 -13.93
C ASN A 201 41.54 7.35 -15.03
N GLU A 202 42.26 8.47 -14.88
CA GLU A 202 43.48 8.78 -15.66
C GLU A 202 44.52 9.58 -14.86
N VAL A 203 44.82 9.24 -13.60
CA VAL A 203 46.08 9.71 -12.97
C VAL A 203 46.59 8.70 -11.91
N SER A 204 47.29 7.64 -12.32
CA SER A 204 48.45 7.10 -11.59
C SER A 204 49.02 5.85 -12.28
N ALA A 205 49.94 6.04 -13.23
CA ALA A 205 50.85 4.98 -13.65
C ALA A 205 52.18 5.62 -14.09
N SER A 206 52.98 6.02 -13.10
CA SER A 206 54.41 6.25 -13.28
C SER A 206 55.11 6.17 -11.91
N MET A 207 55.67 4.99 -11.61
CA MET A 207 56.87 4.77 -10.79
C MET A 207 57.30 3.31 -10.96
#